data_AF-A0A9D8N3H8-F1
#
_entry.id   AF-A0A9D8N3H8-F1
#
_cell.length_a   1.000
_cell.length_b   1.000
_cell.length_c   1.000
_cell.angle_alpha   90.00
_cell.angle_beta   90.00
_cell.angle_gamma   90.00
#
_symmetry.space_group_name_H-M   'P 1'
#
loop_
_entity.id
_entity.type
_entity.pdbx_description
1 polymer ?
#
loop_
_entity_poly.entity_id
_entity_poly.type
_entity_poly.pdbx_seq_one_letter_code
_entity_poly.pdbx_strand_id
1 'polypeptide(L)'
;GNGGQGGAGGQGGSGGQGGSGGSCSSTGSAGRGGNGGQGGRGGNGARGENGTNGIALDIASVSDDTLTFSNISHPITTPCTACQNSFAFLSAIPGHNAHTCHWYDSPDNPTPINTGLSYSTQFSNSTVLYVTSYDTLTHTECPERTPLYITIYPSFTIDITDSVPVGHSYENYGFAIPWLSTTGIEEYSHTYTNSFGCDSTINLHLIVYDDNGIADHVSETCSMVVYPNPTTGTCTVKTGEFIPDGFIQIVDLCGRILHTQPAENRLMDLQTENYAPGIYFVKWVTAGSVKAVQKLIKQ
;
A
#
# COMPACT_ATOMS: atom_id res chain seq x y z
N GLY A 1 -8.88 5.26 -30.12
CA GLY A 1 -9.30 5.01 -28.74
C GLY A 1 -10.01 3.68 -28.68
N ASN A 2 -9.59 2.79 -27.78
CA ASN A 2 -10.32 1.55 -27.53
C ASN A 2 -11.58 1.87 -26.73
N GLY A 3 -12.75 1.45 -27.24
CA GLY A 3 -14.04 1.73 -26.60
C GLY A 3 -14.16 1.05 -25.23
N GLY A 4 -14.85 1.71 -24.29
CA GLY A 4 -15.17 1.11 -22.99
C GLY A 4 -16.04 -0.15 -23.15
N GLN A 5 -15.76 -1.17 -22.35
CA GLN A 5 -16.61 -2.36 -22.32
C GLN A 5 -17.96 -2.02 -21.68
N GLY A 6 -19.06 -2.36 -22.35
CA GLY A 6 -20.41 -2.10 -21.85
C GLY A 6 -20.69 -2.83 -20.53
N GLY A 7 -21.42 -2.17 -19.62
CA GLY A 7 -21.79 -2.75 -18.32
C GLY A 7 -22.65 -4.01 -18.44
N ALA A 8 -22.48 -4.94 -17.51
CA ALA A 8 -23.28 -6.17 -17.45
C ALA A 8 -24.75 -5.88 -17.14
N GLY A 9 -25.66 -6.56 -17.84
CA GLY A 9 -27.12 -6.44 -17.61
C GLY A 9 -27.53 -6.96 -16.23
N GLY A 10 -28.51 -6.31 -15.60
CA GLY A 10 -29.05 -6.73 -14.30
C GLY A 10 -29.79 -8.07 -14.38
N GLN A 11 -29.72 -8.88 -13.32
CA GLN A 11 -30.46 -10.14 -13.24
C GLN A 11 -31.94 -9.91 -12.85
N GLY A 12 -32.85 -10.65 -13.49
CA GLY A 12 -34.29 -10.59 -13.22
C GLY A 12 -34.67 -11.16 -11.86
N GLY A 13 -35.69 -10.58 -11.21
CA GLY A 13 -36.17 -11.03 -9.91
C GLY A 13 -36.86 -12.40 -9.94
N SER A 14 -36.84 -13.12 -8.82
CA SER A 14 -37.50 -14.42 -8.67
C SER A 14 -39.03 -14.29 -8.57
N GLY A 15 -39.76 -15.23 -9.18
CA GLY A 15 -41.23 -15.27 -9.18
C GLY A 15 -41.82 -15.62 -7.81
N GLY A 16 -43.01 -15.07 -7.50
CA GLY A 16 -43.69 -15.30 -6.22
C GLY A 16 -44.23 -16.72 -6.07
N GLN A 17 -44.28 -17.23 -4.83
CA GLN A 17 -44.85 -18.55 -4.54
C GLN A 17 -46.40 -18.49 -4.48
N GLY A 18 -47.06 -19.52 -5.02
CA GLY A 18 -48.52 -19.64 -5.07
C GLY A 18 -49.15 -19.93 -3.70
N GLY A 19 -50.39 -19.49 -3.49
CA GLY A 19 -51.12 -19.64 -2.24
C GLY A 19 -51.54 -21.08 -1.93
N SER A 20 -51.72 -21.39 -0.64
CA SER A 20 -52.15 -22.70 -0.14
C SER A 20 -53.66 -22.94 -0.36
N GLY A 21 -54.01 -24.14 -0.85
CA GLY A 21 -55.39 -24.56 -1.09
C GLY A 21 -56.19 -24.83 0.20
N GLY A 22 -57.48 -24.47 0.20
CA GLY A 22 -58.38 -24.62 1.34
C GLY A 22 -58.76 -26.06 1.65
N SER A 23 -58.90 -26.37 2.95
CA SER A 23 -59.23 -27.69 3.49
C SER A 23 -60.73 -28.00 3.43
N CYS A 24 -61.07 -29.29 3.34
CA CYS A 24 -62.41 -29.85 3.15
C CYS A 24 -63.39 -29.56 4.30
N SER A 25 -64.62 -29.14 3.99
CA SER A 25 -65.78 -29.12 4.91
C SER A 25 -67.01 -29.72 4.22
N SER A 26 -67.77 -30.51 4.98
CA SER A 26 -68.78 -31.47 4.52
C SER A 26 -70.20 -30.91 4.32
N THR A 27 -70.35 -29.62 4.06
CA THR A 27 -71.65 -29.02 3.70
C THR A 27 -71.46 -27.93 2.65
N GLY A 28 -72.15 -28.06 1.51
CA GLY A 28 -72.42 -26.98 0.55
C GLY A 28 -71.21 -26.24 -0.05
N SER A 29 -70.92 -26.53 -1.31
CA SER A 29 -70.05 -25.75 -2.22
C SER A 29 -68.54 -25.81 -1.91
N ALA A 30 -67.84 -26.76 -2.55
CA ALA A 30 -66.38 -26.79 -2.55
C ALA A 30 -65.80 -25.52 -3.23
N GLY A 31 -65.16 -24.66 -2.44
CA GLY A 31 -64.49 -23.45 -2.93
C GLY A 31 -63.28 -23.80 -3.80
N ARG A 32 -63.14 -23.14 -4.96
CA ARG A 32 -61.96 -23.27 -5.82
C ARG A 32 -60.77 -22.55 -5.18
N GLY A 33 -59.63 -23.22 -5.08
CA GLY A 33 -58.37 -22.64 -4.60
C GLY A 33 -57.95 -21.44 -5.46
N GLY A 34 -57.38 -20.41 -4.82
CA GLY A 34 -56.97 -19.18 -5.48
C GLY A 34 -55.79 -19.39 -6.44
N ASN A 35 -55.80 -18.68 -7.57
CA ASN A 35 -54.70 -18.70 -8.53
C ASN A 35 -53.46 -18.00 -7.93
N GLY A 36 -52.29 -18.60 -8.11
CA GLY A 36 -51.00 -18.02 -7.69
C GLY A 36 -50.71 -16.67 -8.38
N GLY A 37 -50.02 -15.78 -7.66
CA GLY A 37 -49.68 -14.44 -8.16
C GLY A 37 -48.70 -14.48 -9.33
N GLN A 38 -48.78 -13.50 -10.24
CA GLN A 38 -47.83 -13.36 -11.34
C GLN A 38 -46.48 -12.83 -10.82
N GLY A 39 -45.38 -13.45 -11.29
CA GLY A 39 -44.03 -13.04 -10.95
C GLY A 39 -43.70 -11.61 -11.41
N GLY A 40 -42.82 -10.94 -10.66
CA GLY A 40 -42.39 -9.56 -10.95
C GLY A 40 -41.60 -9.47 -12.26
N ARG A 41 -41.67 -8.31 -12.93
CA ARG A 41 -40.85 -8.02 -14.12
C ARG A 41 -39.41 -7.72 -13.70
N GLY A 42 -38.44 -8.29 -14.42
CA GLY A 42 -37.02 -8.01 -14.22
C GLY A 42 -36.66 -6.55 -14.47
N GLY A 43 -35.62 -6.06 -13.79
CA GLY A 43 -35.15 -4.68 -13.92
C GLY A 43 -34.49 -4.39 -15.27
N ASN A 44 -34.49 -3.11 -15.65
CA ASN A 44 -33.79 -2.66 -16.86
C ASN A 44 -32.28 -2.58 -16.60
N GLY A 45 -31.47 -2.99 -17.59
CA GLY A 45 -30.00 -2.92 -17.52
C GLY A 45 -29.45 -1.48 -17.50
N ALA A 46 -28.20 -1.34 -17.06
CA ALA A 46 -27.50 -0.05 -17.01
C ALA A 46 -27.16 0.46 -18.41
N ARG A 47 -27.08 1.80 -18.57
CA ARG A 47 -26.57 2.43 -19.80
C ARG A 47 -25.05 2.38 -19.80
N GLY A 48 -24.47 2.11 -20.97
CA GLY A 48 -23.01 2.13 -21.17
C GLY A 48 -22.42 3.54 -21.07
N GLU A 49 -21.11 3.62 -20.84
CA GLU A 49 -20.36 4.86 -20.72
C GLU A 49 -20.13 5.54 -22.07
N ASN A 50 -19.98 6.87 -22.07
CA ASN A 50 -19.59 7.62 -23.27
C ASN A 50 -18.10 7.44 -23.54
N GLY A 51 -17.71 7.15 -24.78
CA GLY A 51 -16.30 7.14 -25.19
C GLY A 51 -15.67 8.54 -25.09
N THR A 52 -14.35 8.58 -24.88
CA THR A 52 -13.59 9.84 -24.87
C THR A 52 -13.41 10.39 -26.28
N ASN A 53 -13.33 11.72 -26.42
CA ASN A 53 -12.97 12.36 -27.69
C ASN A 53 -11.56 11.92 -28.12
N GLY A 54 -11.39 11.56 -29.40
CA GLY A 54 -10.08 11.25 -29.96
C GLY A 54 -9.21 12.50 -30.12
N ILE A 55 -7.89 12.35 -29.95
CA ILE A 55 -6.92 13.37 -30.39
C ILE A 55 -6.72 13.21 -31.89
N ALA A 56 -6.81 14.31 -32.64
CA ALA A 56 -6.40 14.37 -34.03
C ALA A 56 -5.16 15.25 -34.10
N LEU A 57 -4.04 14.69 -34.56
CA LEU A 57 -2.94 15.50 -35.05
C LEU A 57 -2.21 14.77 -36.17
N ASP A 58 -2.24 15.37 -37.37
CA ASP A 58 -1.08 15.49 -38.23
C ASP A 58 -1.30 16.70 -39.16
N ILE A 59 -0.43 17.71 -39.02
CA ILE A 59 -0.26 18.77 -40.02
C ILE A 59 0.80 18.26 -41.00
N ALA A 60 0.41 18.00 -42.24
CA ALA A 60 1.35 17.74 -43.32
C ALA A 60 2.09 19.04 -43.68
N SER A 61 3.41 19.00 -43.79
CA SER A 61 4.19 20.06 -44.45
C SER A 61 4.46 19.65 -45.90
N VAL A 62 4.30 20.59 -46.82
CA VAL A 62 4.53 20.39 -48.25
C VAL A 62 5.89 20.99 -48.59
N SER A 63 6.81 20.17 -49.11
CA SER A 63 8.00 20.64 -49.83
C SER A 63 8.03 19.96 -51.20
N ASP A 64 8.19 20.75 -52.26
CA ASP A 64 8.45 20.26 -53.62
C ASP A 64 7.49 19.15 -54.09
N ASP A 65 6.19 19.44 -54.12
CA ASP A 65 5.12 18.59 -54.68
C ASP A 65 4.96 17.17 -54.09
N THR A 66 5.60 16.90 -52.94
CA THR A 66 5.47 15.64 -52.21
C THR A 66 4.87 15.85 -50.82
N LEU A 67 3.81 15.08 -50.50
CA LEU A 67 3.30 14.96 -49.13
C LEU A 67 4.26 14.07 -48.34
N THR A 68 5.15 14.67 -47.55
CA THR A 68 6.01 13.91 -46.64
C THR A 68 5.27 13.64 -45.33
N PHE A 69 4.80 12.41 -45.14
CA PHE A 69 4.31 11.89 -43.86
C PHE A 69 5.49 11.30 -43.08
N SER A 70 6.38 12.13 -42.54
CA SER A 70 7.47 11.66 -41.67
C SER A 70 7.35 12.21 -40.27
N ASN A 71 6.14 12.22 -39.72
CA ASN A 71 5.96 12.50 -38.30
C ASN A 71 5.56 11.19 -37.64
N ILE A 72 6.57 10.45 -37.17
CA ILE A 72 6.33 9.43 -36.15
C ILE A 72 5.66 10.17 -34.97
N SER A 73 4.52 9.67 -34.50
CA SER A 73 3.80 10.32 -33.39
C SER A 73 4.33 9.87 -32.02
N HIS A 74 4.05 10.65 -30.98
CA HIS A 74 4.43 10.33 -29.60
C HIS A 74 3.92 8.96 -29.14
N PRO A 75 4.68 8.25 -28.31
CA PRO A 75 4.21 7.02 -27.70
C PRO A 75 3.16 7.32 -26.63
N ILE A 76 2.29 6.34 -26.37
CA ILE A 76 1.36 6.36 -25.25
C ILE A 76 2.01 5.66 -24.06
N THR A 77 2.17 6.38 -22.97
CA THR A 77 2.72 5.86 -21.70
C THR A 77 1.66 5.92 -20.60
N THR A 78 1.64 4.92 -19.72
CA THR A 78 0.80 4.93 -18.52
C THR A 78 1.68 5.08 -17.28
N PRO A 79 1.39 6.02 -16.35
CA PRO A 79 2.12 6.12 -15.09
C PRO A 79 2.22 4.77 -14.37
N CYS A 80 3.39 4.52 -13.76
CA CYS A 80 3.66 3.27 -13.06
C CYS A 80 3.86 3.54 -11.57
N THR A 81 3.30 2.67 -10.73
CA THR A 81 3.56 2.62 -9.29
C THR A 81 4.24 1.31 -8.94
N ALA A 82 5.32 1.36 -8.17
CA ALA A 82 6.04 0.16 -7.72
C ALA A 82 6.60 0.35 -6.30
N CYS A 83 7.04 -0.76 -5.70
CA CYS A 83 7.70 -0.74 -4.40
C CYS A 83 9.20 -0.48 -4.56
N GLN A 84 9.78 0.17 -3.55
CA GLN A 84 11.20 0.46 -3.53
C GLN A 84 12.03 -0.81 -3.71
N ASN A 85 13.02 -0.73 -4.60
CA ASN A 85 13.92 -1.82 -4.99
C ASN A 85 13.22 -3.09 -5.52
N SER A 86 11.92 -3.03 -5.80
CA SER A 86 11.18 -4.08 -6.50
C SER A 86 11.17 -3.80 -8.00
N PHE A 87 10.97 -4.83 -8.81
CA PHE A 87 10.87 -4.64 -10.26
C PHE A 87 9.59 -3.87 -10.62
N ALA A 88 9.76 -2.73 -11.28
CA ALA A 88 8.69 -1.98 -11.91
C ALA A 88 8.55 -2.43 -13.37
N PHE A 89 7.34 -2.86 -13.75
CA PHE A 89 7.04 -3.24 -15.13
C PHE A 89 6.47 -2.03 -15.87
N LEU A 90 7.30 -1.45 -16.74
CA LEU A 90 6.92 -0.31 -17.57
C LEU A 90 6.49 -0.81 -18.94
N SER A 91 5.46 -0.18 -19.50
CA SER A 91 4.94 -0.48 -20.83
C SER A 91 4.62 0.81 -21.56
N ALA A 92 4.88 0.82 -22.87
CA ALA A 92 4.56 1.93 -23.75
C ALA A 92 4.03 1.39 -25.08
N ILE A 93 3.06 2.09 -25.64
CA ILE A 93 2.53 1.78 -26.97
C ILE A 93 3.18 2.76 -27.96
N PRO A 94 3.94 2.29 -28.96
CA PRO A 94 4.54 3.15 -29.96
C PRO A 94 3.45 3.87 -30.75
N GLY A 95 3.74 5.12 -31.12
CA GLY A 95 2.85 5.94 -31.92
C GLY A 95 2.74 5.46 -33.37
N HIS A 96 1.91 6.14 -34.15
CA HIS A 96 1.78 5.93 -35.59
C HIS A 96 3.14 5.96 -36.30
N ASN A 97 3.31 5.05 -37.27
CA ASN A 97 4.54 4.82 -38.05
C ASN A 97 5.77 4.37 -37.24
N ALA A 98 5.61 3.94 -35.98
CA ALA A 98 6.68 3.30 -35.21
C ALA A 98 6.40 1.82 -34.95
N HIS A 99 7.49 1.07 -34.72
CA HIS A 99 7.45 -0.37 -34.43
C HIS A 99 7.81 -0.67 -32.97
N THR A 100 8.57 0.20 -32.32
CA THR A 100 9.05 0.00 -30.95
C THR A 100 9.21 1.35 -30.24
N CYS A 101 9.62 1.29 -28.97
CA CYS A 101 9.94 2.48 -28.18
C CYS A 101 11.42 2.48 -27.76
N HIS A 102 12.02 3.66 -27.72
CA HIS A 102 13.28 3.90 -27.02
C HIS A 102 12.99 4.51 -25.65
N TRP A 103 13.75 4.07 -24.65
CA TRP A 103 13.63 4.50 -23.26
C TRP A 103 14.87 5.27 -22.87
N TYR A 104 14.71 6.39 -22.15
CA TYR A 104 15.78 7.26 -21.71
C TYR A 104 15.61 7.63 -20.23
N ASP A 105 16.74 7.83 -19.55
CA ASP A 105 16.83 8.31 -18.16
C ASP A 105 16.86 9.84 -18.04
N SER A 106 17.00 10.56 -19.16
CA SER A 106 17.08 12.01 -19.22
C SER A 106 16.56 12.53 -20.57
N PRO A 107 16.02 13.77 -20.64
CA PRO A 107 15.58 14.34 -21.91
C PRO A 107 16.72 14.55 -22.91
N ASP A 108 17.95 14.75 -22.43
CA ASP A 108 19.10 15.13 -23.26
C ASP A 108 20.04 13.95 -23.58
N ASN A 109 19.82 12.77 -22.97
CA ASN A 109 20.71 11.63 -23.17
C ASN A 109 20.56 11.10 -24.62
N PRO A 110 21.64 11.07 -25.44
CA PRO A 110 21.57 10.62 -26.82
C PRO A 110 21.39 9.10 -26.96
N THR A 111 21.71 8.32 -25.92
CA THR A 111 21.67 6.86 -25.98
C THR A 111 20.50 6.30 -25.17
N PRO A 112 19.66 5.42 -25.75
CA PRO A 112 18.58 4.79 -25.02
C PRO A 112 19.12 3.80 -23.99
N ILE A 113 18.50 3.77 -22.81
CA ILE A 113 18.77 2.78 -21.74
C ILE A 113 18.07 1.44 -22.00
N ASN A 114 17.03 1.44 -22.84
CA ASN A 114 16.33 0.25 -23.31
C ASN A 114 15.65 0.51 -24.66
N THR A 115 15.43 -0.53 -25.45
CA THR A 115 14.63 -0.53 -26.68
C THR A 115 13.63 -1.67 -26.63
N GLY A 116 12.35 -1.36 -26.73
CA GLY A 116 11.27 -2.35 -26.66
C GLY A 116 9.93 -1.74 -26.28
N LEU A 117 8.87 -2.54 -26.38
CA LEU A 117 7.52 -2.15 -25.95
C LEU A 117 7.37 -2.11 -24.42
N SER A 118 8.30 -2.72 -23.70
CA SER A 118 8.31 -2.76 -22.24
C SER A 118 9.73 -2.66 -21.71
N TYR A 119 9.84 -2.16 -20.48
CA TYR A 119 11.09 -2.09 -19.74
C TYR A 119 10.84 -2.48 -18.30
N SER A 120 11.55 -3.50 -17.82
CA SER A 120 11.51 -3.92 -16.41
C SER A 120 12.84 -3.59 -15.75
N THR A 121 12.78 -2.81 -14.67
CA THR A 121 13.96 -2.41 -13.89
C THR A 121 13.55 -2.06 -12.47
N GLN A 122 14.53 -1.84 -11.60
CA GLN A 122 14.33 -1.48 -10.20
C GLN A 122 14.64 0.00 -9.98
N PHE A 123 13.90 0.62 -9.06
CA PHE A 123 14.10 2.00 -8.67
C PHE A 123 14.15 2.13 -7.14
N SER A 124 15.07 2.94 -6.65
CA SER A 124 15.16 3.24 -5.21
C SER A 124 14.31 4.44 -4.79
N ASN A 125 13.95 5.32 -5.73
CA ASN A 125 13.15 6.53 -5.48
C ASN A 125 12.22 6.80 -6.67
N SER A 126 11.15 7.57 -6.44
CA SER A 126 10.28 8.09 -7.50
C SER A 126 11.10 8.89 -8.51
N THR A 127 10.84 8.67 -9.79
CA THR A 127 11.62 9.26 -10.89
C THR A 127 10.77 9.45 -12.14
N VAL A 128 11.36 10.06 -13.16
CA VAL A 128 10.77 10.23 -14.47
C VAL A 128 11.69 9.57 -15.50
N LEU A 129 11.13 8.70 -16.33
CA LEU A 129 11.79 8.25 -17.56
C LEU A 129 11.16 8.94 -18.77
N TYR A 130 11.84 8.86 -19.90
CA TYR A 130 11.39 9.47 -21.14
C TYR A 130 11.29 8.39 -22.20
N VAL A 131 10.19 8.39 -22.95
CA VAL A 131 9.90 7.38 -23.97
C VAL A 131 9.66 8.06 -25.31
N THR A 132 10.24 7.52 -26.37
CA THR A 132 10.01 7.95 -27.75
C THR A 132 9.56 6.77 -28.61
N SER A 133 8.81 7.07 -29.65
CA SER A 133 8.46 6.12 -30.70
C SER A 133 9.62 5.99 -31.68
N TYR A 134 9.97 4.76 -32.08
CA TYR A 134 11.06 4.47 -33.00
C TYR A 134 10.62 3.50 -34.11
N ASP A 135 10.94 3.84 -35.36
CA ASP A 135 10.77 2.98 -36.52
C ASP A 135 12.07 2.23 -36.82
N THR A 136 12.05 0.91 -36.60
CA THR A 136 13.17 0.02 -36.88
C THR A 136 13.49 -0.15 -38.37
N LEU A 137 12.56 0.19 -39.27
CA LEU A 137 12.73 0.04 -40.72
C LEU A 137 13.39 1.27 -41.34
N THR A 138 12.92 2.47 -40.96
CA THR A 138 13.45 3.73 -41.50
C THR A 138 14.53 4.35 -40.61
N HIS A 139 14.77 3.78 -39.43
CA HIS A 139 15.69 4.32 -38.41
C HIS A 139 15.33 5.75 -37.99
N THR A 140 14.03 6.08 -38.00
CA THR A 140 13.51 7.38 -37.58
C THR A 140 12.95 7.31 -36.17
N GLU A 141 13.10 8.39 -35.43
CA GLU A 141 12.63 8.52 -34.04
C GLU A 141 11.77 9.77 -33.90
N CYS A 142 10.83 9.74 -32.94
CA CYS A 142 10.04 10.91 -32.62
C CYS A 142 10.96 12.02 -32.12
N PRO A 143 10.87 13.24 -32.66
CA PRO A 143 11.73 14.35 -32.25
C PRO A 143 11.48 14.79 -30.80
N GLU A 144 10.32 14.42 -30.22
CA GLU A 144 9.93 14.76 -28.86
C GLU A 144 9.81 13.51 -27.98
N ARG A 145 10.23 13.65 -26.72
CA ARG A 145 10.15 12.58 -25.72
C ARG A 145 8.94 12.76 -24.80
N THR A 146 8.18 11.70 -24.61
CA THR A 146 7.05 11.67 -23.66
C THR A 146 7.55 11.32 -22.26
N PRO A 147 7.29 12.15 -21.22
CA PRO A 147 7.65 11.83 -19.86
C PRO A 147 6.72 10.75 -19.27
N LEU A 148 7.33 9.74 -18.63
CA LEU A 148 6.68 8.70 -17.86
C LEU A 148 7.03 8.87 -16.38
N TYR A 149 6.02 9.24 -15.59
CA TYR A 149 6.15 9.38 -14.14
C TYR A 149 6.07 8.01 -13.46
N ILE A 150 7.08 7.72 -12.63
CA ILE A 150 7.19 6.49 -11.85
C ILE A 150 7.15 6.86 -10.37
N THR A 151 6.13 6.39 -9.68
CA THR A 151 5.96 6.61 -8.24
C THR A 151 6.43 5.38 -7.48
N ILE A 152 7.45 5.56 -6.64
CA ILE A 152 8.01 4.48 -5.81
C ILE A 152 7.55 4.65 -4.36
N TYR A 153 6.88 3.61 -3.84
CA TYR A 153 6.49 3.55 -2.44
C TYR A 153 7.62 2.90 -1.63
N PRO A 154 7.99 3.49 -0.49
CA PRO A 154 9.07 2.94 0.32
C PRO A 154 8.66 1.61 0.96
N SER A 155 9.63 0.69 1.04
CA SER A 155 9.57 -0.52 1.83
C SER A 155 10.66 -0.45 2.89
N PHE A 156 10.35 -0.86 4.12
CA PHE A 156 11.29 -0.82 5.22
C PHE A 156 11.46 -2.21 5.84
N THR A 157 12.69 -2.57 6.16
CA THR A 157 13.00 -3.73 6.99
C THR A 157 13.56 -3.23 8.31
N ILE A 158 13.01 -3.72 9.42
CA ILE A 158 13.41 -3.35 10.77
C ILE A 158 13.83 -4.61 11.49
N ASP A 159 15.08 -4.67 11.93
CA ASP A 159 15.60 -5.77 12.76
C ASP A 159 15.59 -5.36 14.23
N ILE A 160 15.00 -6.21 15.07
CA ILE A 160 14.83 -5.98 16.51
C ILE A 160 15.50 -7.14 17.24
N THR A 161 16.27 -6.82 18.28
CA THR A 161 16.79 -7.82 19.22
C THR A 161 16.20 -7.54 20.59
N ASP A 162 15.53 -8.53 21.17
CA ASP A 162 14.96 -8.45 22.51
C ASP A 162 15.10 -9.81 23.22
N SER A 163 14.79 -9.87 24.51
CA SER A 163 14.94 -11.08 25.31
C SER A 163 13.74 -11.36 26.20
N VAL A 164 13.45 -12.64 26.41
CA VAL A 164 12.38 -13.10 27.29
C VAL A 164 12.84 -14.31 28.11
N PRO A 165 12.46 -14.42 29.39
CA PRO A 165 12.76 -15.63 30.15
C PRO A 165 11.97 -16.84 29.65
N VAL A 166 12.54 -18.04 29.81
CA VAL A 166 11.81 -19.30 29.57
C VAL A 166 10.50 -19.32 30.36
N GLY A 167 9.45 -19.84 29.74
CA GLY A 167 8.12 -19.96 30.33
C GLY A 167 7.25 -18.69 30.26
N HIS A 168 7.79 -17.58 29.74
CA HIS A 168 7.05 -16.32 29.58
C HIS A 168 6.63 -16.11 28.12
N SER A 169 5.49 -15.44 27.92
CA SER A 169 5.05 -14.97 26.60
C SER A 169 5.74 -13.66 26.22
N TYR A 170 5.79 -13.36 24.93
CA TYR A 170 6.31 -12.12 24.39
C TYR A 170 5.24 -11.37 23.60
N GLU A 171 4.95 -10.13 23.98
CA GLU A 171 3.86 -9.31 23.41
C GLU A 171 4.35 -7.97 22.83
N ASN A 172 5.66 -7.80 22.63
CA ASN A 172 6.25 -6.55 22.16
C ASN A 172 6.33 -6.47 20.63
N TYR A 173 6.43 -5.24 20.12
CA TYR A 173 6.59 -4.89 18.69
C TYR A 173 5.53 -5.45 17.72
N GLY A 174 4.40 -5.94 18.23
CA GLY A 174 3.32 -6.54 17.43
C GLY A 174 3.47 -8.05 17.22
N PHE A 175 4.40 -8.69 17.92
CA PHE A 175 4.46 -10.13 18.05
C PHE A 175 3.65 -10.56 19.27
N ALA A 176 2.92 -11.67 19.16
CA ALA A 176 2.25 -12.33 20.26
C ALA A 176 2.71 -13.79 20.26
N ILE A 177 3.81 -14.04 20.97
CA ILE A 177 4.48 -15.33 21.00
C ILE A 177 4.10 -16.01 22.32
N PRO A 178 3.48 -17.20 22.29
CA PRO A 178 3.19 -17.98 23.49
C PRO A 178 4.47 -18.33 24.26
N TRP A 179 4.31 -18.87 25.47
CA TRP A 179 5.47 -19.24 26.31
C TRP A 179 6.45 -20.17 25.59
N LEU A 180 7.74 -19.83 25.69
CA LEU A 180 8.83 -20.60 25.08
C LEU A 180 9.46 -21.51 26.13
N SER A 181 9.70 -22.79 25.78
CA SER A 181 10.17 -23.81 26.72
C SER A 181 11.67 -24.11 26.64
N THR A 182 12.37 -23.48 25.69
CA THR A 182 13.75 -23.80 25.36
C THR A 182 14.56 -22.52 25.26
N THR A 183 15.76 -22.49 25.85
CA THR A 183 16.70 -21.38 25.68
C THR A 183 17.31 -21.36 24.30
N GLY A 184 17.66 -20.17 23.82
CA GLY A 184 18.23 -20.00 22.49
C GLY A 184 17.83 -18.69 21.83
N ILE A 185 18.10 -18.58 20.53
CA ILE A 185 17.65 -17.47 19.71
C ILE A 185 16.52 -18.00 18.83
N GLU A 186 15.39 -17.32 18.88
CA GLU A 186 14.21 -17.58 18.05
C GLU A 186 14.03 -16.43 17.07
N GLU A 187 13.70 -16.76 15.83
CA GLU A 187 13.56 -15.80 14.73
C GLU A 187 12.10 -15.66 14.33
N TYR A 188 11.56 -14.46 14.43
CA TYR A 188 10.19 -14.17 14.00
C TYR A 188 10.19 -13.06 12.97
N SER A 189 9.23 -13.11 12.04
CA SER A 189 9.00 -12.00 11.11
C SER A 189 7.52 -11.66 11.00
N HIS A 190 7.23 -10.38 10.82
CA HIS A 190 5.89 -9.88 10.55
C HIS A 190 5.93 -8.89 9.39
N THR A 191 5.12 -9.13 8.37
CA THR A 191 5.00 -8.24 7.21
C THR A 191 3.77 -7.34 7.33
N TYR A 192 3.97 -6.04 7.14
CA TYR A 192 2.93 -5.03 7.06
C TYR A 192 2.80 -4.55 5.63
N THR A 193 1.72 -4.95 4.97
CA THR A 193 1.41 -4.50 3.61
C THR A 193 0.70 -3.16 3.67
N ASN A 194 1.25 -2.15 3.00
CA ASN A 194 0.54 -0.88 2.84
C ASN A 194 -0.59 -1.00 1.79
N SER A 195 -1.42 0.04 1.65
CA SER A 195 -2.54 0.07 0.69
C SER A 195 -2.13 -0.10 -0.78
N PHE A 196 -0.84 -0.03 -1.09
CA PHE A 196 -0.27 -0.15 -2.43
C PHE A 196 0.45 -1.49 -2.66
N GLY A 197 0.39 -2.41 -1.69
CA GLY A 197 1.02 -3.73 -1.81
C GLY A 197 2.52 -3.75 -1.54
N CYS A 198 3.10 -2.67 -1.01
CA CYS A 198 4.49 -2.65 -0.58
C CYS A 198 4.60 -3.09 0.86
N ASP A 199 5.35 -4.16 1.07
CA ASP A 199 5.54 -4.77 2.37
C ASP A 199 6.67 -4.05 3.12
N SER A 200 6.42 -3.75 4.39
CA SER A 200 7.47 -3.50 5.37
C SER A 200 7.58 -4.71 6.27
N THR A 201 8.80 -5.15 6.59
CA THR A 201 9.02 -6.37 7.38
C THR A 201 9.69 -6.01 8.69
N ILE A 202 9.16 -6.50 9.80
CA ILE A 202 9.85 -6.51 11.09
C ILE A 202 10.42 -7.91 11.29
N ASN A 203 11.72 -8.00 11.52
CA ASN A 203 12.40 -9.21 11.96
C ASN A 203 12.71 -9.07 13.45
N LEU A 204 12.42 -10.11 14.22
CA LEU A 204 12.69 -10.18 15.66
C LEU A 204 13.64 -11.35 15.92
N HIS A 205 14.82 -11.00 16.42
CA HIS A 205 15.81 -11.88 17.01
C HIS A 205 15.53 -11.98 18.51
N LEU A 206 14.72 -12.95 18.93
CA LEU A 206 14.30 -13.11 20.33
C LEU A 206 15.24 -14.04 21.08
N ILE A 207 15.90 -13.53 22.12
CA ILE A 207 16.79 -14.30 22.98
C ILE A 207 15.99 -14.87 24.16
N VAL A 208 15.84 -16.19 24.19
CA VAL A 208 15.20 -16.92 25.29
C VAL A 208 16.26 -17.38 26.28
N TYR A 209 16.16 -16.95 27.54
CA TYR A 209 17.15 -17.26 28.57
C TYR A 209 16.55 -17.95 29.81
N ASP A 210 17.35 -18.78 30.48
CA ASP A 210 16.95 -19.45 31.71
C ASP A 210 16.94 -18.45 32.86
N ASP A 211 15.79 -18.32 33.52
CA ASP A 211 15.65 -17.57 34.76
C ASP A 211 15.93 -18.50 35.95
N ASN A 212 17.21 -18.70 36.27
CA ASN A 212 17.66 -19.65 37.29
C ASN A 212 17.42 -19.19 38.74
N GLY A 213 16.41 -18.35 39.01
CA GLY A 213 15.91 -18.06 40.37
C GLY A 213 16.89 -17.42 41.35
N ILE A 214 18.15 -17.20 40.96
CA ILE A 214 18.98 -16.15 41.54
C ILE A 214 18.46 -14.88 40.89
N ALA A 215 17.49 -14.26 41.54
CA ALA A 215 17.14 -12.89 41.25
C ALA A 215 18.40 -12.05 41.50
N ASP A 216 19.25 -11.92 40.49
CA ASP A 216 19.77 -10.61 40.24
C ASP A 216 18.53 -9.76 40.05
N HIS A 217 18.35 -8.78 40.93
CA HIS A 217 17.36 -7.75 40.74
C HIS A 217 17.75 -6.98 39.47
N VAL A 218 17.59 -7.58 38.29
CA VAL A 218 17.27 -6.87 37.07
C VAL A 218 15.80 -6.48 37.20
N SER A 219 15.51 -5.71 38.24
CA SER A 219 14.79 -4.46 38.12
C SER A 219 14.00 -4.40 36.81
N GLU A 220 12.73 -4.82 36.81
CA GLU A 220 11.74 -4.61 35.74
C GLU A 220 11.49 -3.11 35.50
N THR A 221 12.55 -2.34 35.26
CA THR A 221 12.58 -0.89 35.53
C THR A 221 12.79 -0.06 34.29
N CYS A 222 12.64 -0.69 33.11
CA CYS A 222 12.61 -0.03 31.82
C CYS A 222 11.46 -0.49 30.94
N SER A 223 10.30 -0.83 31.52
CA SER A 223 9.09 -1.04 30.72
C SER A 223 8.47 0.30 30.32
N MET A 224 8.06 0.44 29.07
CA MET A 224 7.32 1.60 28.57
C MET A 224 6.21 1.13 27.64
N VAL A 225 4.98 1.56 27.90
CA VAL A 225 3.81 1.27 27.05
C VAL A 225 3.13 2.56 26.64
N VAL A 226 2.52 2.58 25.46
CA VAL A 226 1.84 3.76 24.90
C VAL A 226 0.40 3.41 24.55
N TYR A 227 -0.57 4.16 25.07
CA TYR A 227 -1.99 3.92 24.85
C TYR A 227 -2.82 5.21 24.75
N PRO A 228 -3.85 5.29 23.90
CA PRO A 228 -4.21 4.29 22.90
C PRO A 228 -3.15 4.22 21.78
N ASN A 229 -2.94 3.02 21.26
CA ASN A 229 -2.11 2.77 20.08
C ASN A 229 -2.81 1.70 19.23
N PRO A 230 -3.36 2.03 18.06
CA PRO A 230 -3.23 3.30 17.33
C PRO A 230 -3.85 4.52 18.04
N THR A 231 -3.34 5.72 17.75
CA THR A 231 -3.90 7.01 18.20
C THR A 231 -4.35 7.86 17.02
N THR A 232 -5.35 8.71 17.24
CA THR A 232 -5.81 9.74 16.30
C THR A 232 -5.40 11.16 16.71
N GLY A 233 -4.86 11.32 17.92
CA GLY A 233 -4.54 12.62 18.53
C GLY A 233 -3.66 12.47 19.75
N THR A 234 -4.23 12.43 20.95
CA THR A 234 -3.46 12.26 22.19
C THR A 234 -3.16 10.80 22.50
N CYS A 235 -1.96 10.48 23.01
CA CYS A 235 -1.65 9.19 23.62
C CYS A 235 -0.88 9.36 24.93
N THR A 236 -1.01 8.41 25.84
CA THR A 236 -0.33 8.38 27.13
C THR A 236 0.80 7.37 27.12
N VAL A 237 1.97 7.79 27.57
CA VAL A 237 3.12 6.95 27.86
C VAL A 237 3.09 6.58 29.33
N LYS A 238 3.09 5.28 29.60
CA LYS A 238 3.24 4.73 30.95
C LYS A 238 4.61 4.06 31.06
N THR A 239 5.39 4.48 32.05
CA THR A 239 6.70 3.87 32.36
C THR A 239 6.64 2.99 33.61
N GLY A 240 7.45 1.93 33.61
CA GLY A 240 7.65 1.02 34.73
C GLY A 240 8.14 1.74 35.98
N GLU A 241 9.00 2.75 35.80
CA GLU A 241 9.52 3.59 36.87
C GLU A 241 9.54 5.08 36.52
N PHE A 242 9.62 5.91 37.55
CA PHE A 242 9.95 7.32 37.41
C PHE A 242 11.47 7.47 37.47
N ILE A 243 12.06 8.02 36.42
CA ILE A 243 13.51 8.27 36.38
C ILE A 243 13.71 9.79 36.28
N PRO A 244 14.30 10.43 37.31
CA PRO A 244 14.67 11.84 37.26
C PRO A 244 15.58 12.12 36.06
N ASP A 245 15.42 13.29 35.44
CA ASP A 245 16.23 13.76 34.30
C ASP A 245 16.14 12.88 33.03
N GLY A 246 15.08 12.07 32.91
CA GLY A 246 14.73 11.37 31.68
C GLY A 246 13.94 12.24 30.69
N PHE A 247 13.93 11.84 29.42
CA PHE A 247 13.14 12.45 28.35
C PHE A 247 12.31 11.40 27.62
N ILE A 248 11.11 11.78 27.23
CA ILE A 248 10.32 11.07 26.23
C ILE A 248 10.50 11.79 24.89
N GLN A 249 10.87 11.04 23.86
CA GLN A 249 11.06 11.55 22.51
C GLN A 249 10.15 10.84 21.53
N ILE A 250 9.60 11.57 20.56
CA ILE A 250 8.95 10.96 19.40
C ILE A 250 9.89 11.12 18.22
N VAL A 251 10.18 10.03 17.53
CA VAL A 251 11.00 10.02 16.32
C VAL A 251 10.23 9.44 15.15
N ASP A 252 10.53 9.94 13.95
CA ASP A 252 10.03 9.35 12.70
C ASP A 252 10.86 8.13 12.26
N LEU A 253 10.46 7.51 11.13
CA LEU A 253 11.15 6.37 10.53
C LEU A 253 12.60 6.66 10.10
N CYS A 254 12.95 7.92 9.86
CA CYS A 254 14.31 8.35 9.54
C CYS A 254 15.14 8.63 10.80
N GLY A 255 14.58 8.42 12.00
CA GLY A 255 15.22 8.70 13.27
C GLY A 255 15.26 10.18 13.64
N ARG A 256 14.57 11.06 12.90
CA ARG A 256 14.50 12.49 13.24
C ARG A 256 13.61 12.67 14.46
N ILE A 257 14.10 13.45 15.43
CA ILE A 257 13.35 13.78 16.65
C ILE A 257 12.31 14.84 16.30
N LEU A 258 11.03 14.46 16.42
CA LEU A 258 9.87 15.33 16.21
C LEU A 258 9.39 15.97 17.50
N HIS A 259 9.56 15.28 18.62
CA HIS A 259 9.15 15.77 19.94
C HIS A 259 10.16 15.38 21.01
N THR A 260 10.28 16.21 22.04
CA THR A 260 11.03 15.90 23.25
C THR A 260 10.34 16.57 24.42
N GLN A 261 10.06 15.80 25.48
CA GLN A 261 9.57 16.33 26.75
C GLN A 261 10.26 15.65 27.92
N PRO A 262 10.40 16.34 29.07
CA PRO A 262 10.91 15.70 30.28
C PRO A 262 9.97 14.58 30.75
N ALA A 263 10.54 13.51 31.31
CA ALA A 263 9.80 12.41 31.91
C ALA A 263 9.43 12.76 33.37
N GLU A 264 8.49 13.69 33.55
CA GLU A 264 8.15 14.29 34.86
C GLU A 264 7.38 13.37 35.80
N ASN A 265 6.74 12.33 35.27
CA ASN A 265 5.99 11.36 36.05
C ASN A 265 5.95 10.01 35.30
N ARG A 266 5.32 8.99 35.89
CA ARG A 266 5.14 7.66 35.27
C ARG A 266 4.05 7.62 34.20
N LEU A 267 3.20 8.63 34.14
CA LEU A 267 2.16 8.81 33.14
C LEU A 267 2.36 10.18 32.49
N MET A 268 2.55 10.19 31.18
CA MET A 268 2.88 11.39 30.42
C MET A 268 2.08 11.40 29.13
N ASP A 269 1.39 12.49 28.86
CA ASP A 269 0.65 12.63 27.61
C ASP A 269 1.55 13.16 26.49
N LEU A 270 1.31 12.64 25.29
CA LEU A 270 1.92 13.03 24.04
C LEU A 270 0.82 13.49 23.09
N GLN A 271 1.02 14.68 22.52
CA GLN A 271 0.13 15.28 21.54
C GLN A 271 0.61 14.87 20.14
N THR A 272 -0.23 14.20 19.36
CA THR A 272 0.12 13.76 18.00
C THR A 272 -0.84 14.26 16.92
N GLU A 273 -1.77 15.19 17.22
CA GLU A 273 -2.77 15.66 16.25
C GLU A 273 -2.15 16.22 14.97
N ASN A 274 -1.00 16.89 15.10
CA ASN A 274 -0.32 17.56 13.99
C ASN A 274 0.62 16.63 13.20
N TYR A 275 0.70 15.35 13.55
CA TYR A 275 1.54 14.40 12.85
C TYR A 275 0.77 13.74 11.72
N ALA A 276 1.46 13.56 10.58
CA ALA A 276 0.90 12.82 9.46
C ALA A 276 0.59 11.37 9.90
N PRO A 277 -0.48 10.75 9.39
CA PRO A 277 -0.74 9.33 9.62
C PRO A 277 0.48 8.49 9.21
N GLY A 278 0.87 7.53 10.05
CA GLY A 278 2.10 6.78 9.87
C GLY A 278 2.62 6.11 11.14
N ILE A 279 3.82 5.54 11.03
CA ILE A 279 4.52 4.86 12.12
C ILE A 279 5.58 5.80 12.72
N TYR A 280 5.59 5.88 14.04
CA TYR A 280 6.56 6.62 14.83
C TYR A 280 7.12 5.73 15.93
N PHE A 281 8.21 6.16 16.56
CA PHE A 281 8.75 5.51 17.75
C PHE A 281 8.80 6.50 18.90
N VAL A 282 8.24 6.09 20.04
CA VAL A 282 8.40 6.77 21.32
C VAL A 282 9.63 6.19 21.98
N LYS A 283 10.59 7.02 22.37
CA LYS A 283 11.81 6.63 23.09
C LYS A 283 11.78 7.21 24.49
N TRP A 284 12.14 6.42 25.48
CA TRP A 284 12.48 6.88 26.82
C TRP A 284 14.00 6.94 26.93
N VAL A 285 14.56 8.10 27.25
CA VAL A 285 16.01 8.37 27.24
C VAL A 285 16.45 8.94 28.59
N THR A 286 17.55 8.46 29.16
CA THR A 286 18.13 8.99 30.40
C THR A 286 19.65 9.07 30.27
N ALA A 287 20.25 10.20 30.68
CA ALA A 287 21.71 10.40 30.68
C ALA A 287 22.38 10.05 29.33
N GLY A 288 21.69 10.31 28.22
CA GLY A 288 22.17 10.02 26.86
C GLY A 288 21.93 8.59 26.35
N SER A 289 21.38 7.69 27.18
CA SER A 289 21.09 6.29 26.81
C SER A 289 19.60 6.07 26.63
N VAL A 290 19.22 5.35 25.56
CA VAL A 290 17.84 4.90 25.34
C VAL A 290 17.53 3.76 26.32
N LYS A 291 16.46 3.95 27.09
CA LYS A 291 15.96 3.02 28.12
C LYS A 291 14.87 2.10 27.61
N ALA A 292 13.96 2.63 26.80
CA ALA A 292 12.89 1.85 26.18
C ALA A 292 12.44 2.49 24.86
N VAL A 293 11.89 1.69 23.95
CA VAL A 293 11.33 2.14 22.68
C VAL A 293 9.97 1.47 22.46
N GLN A 294 8.95 2.26 22.11
CA GLN A 294 7.62 1.75 21.80
C GLN A 294 7.16 2.27 20.44
N LYS A 295 6.63 1.35 19.60
CA LYS A 295 5.99 1.71 18.34
C LYS A 295 4.71 2.52 18.61
N LEU A 296 4.51 3.60 17.87
CA LEU A 296 3.29 4.40 17.89
C LEU A 296 2.71 4.48 16.47
N ILE A 297 1.44 4.12 16.31
CA ILE A 297 0.70 4.19 15.04
C ILE A 297 -0.23 5.40 15.11
N LYS A 298 -0.03 6.38 14.22
CA LYS A 298 -0.93 7.53 14.03
C LYS A 298 -1.89 7.25 12.87
N GLN A 299 -3.19 7.39 13.12
CA GLN A 299 -4.26 7.31 12.12
C GLN A 299 -4.77 8.69 11.71
#